data_AF-A0A8X6U1K0-F1
#
_entry.id   AF-A0A8X6U1K0-F1
#
_cell.length_a   1.000
_cell.length_b   1.000
_cell.length_c   1.000
_cell.angle_alpha   90.00
_cell.angle_beta   90.00
_cell.angle_gamma   90.00
#
_symmetry.space_group_name_H-M   'P 1'
#
loop_
_entity.id
_entity.type
_entity.pdbx_description
1 polymer ?
#
loop_
_entity_poly.entity_id
_entity_poly.type
_entity_poly.pdbx_seq_one_letter_code
_entity_poly.pdbx_strand_id
1 'polypeptide(L)'
;MKVDISAEKSNFAKENIREQKISQDQPNIAKSNIKISTYDGKTSWQVYKTQFSIVANGNGWDPVTKARQLAASLRTEAADVLRTVPEEEQLNFEALTEARELRFGEKMFKGL
;
A
#
# COMPACT_ATOMS: atom_id res chain seq x y z
N MET A 1 -25.91 34.46 -4.30
CA MET A 1 -24.88 33.70 -5.03
C MET A 1 -24.91 32.29 -4.46
N LYS A 2 -25.52 31.33 -5.17
CA LYS A 2 -25.62 29.93 -4.73
C LYS A 2 -24.62 29.14 -5.55
N VAL A 3 -23.68 28.49 -4.90
CA VAL A 3 -22.76 27.55 -5.54
C VAL A 3 -23.54 26.27 -5.83
N ASP A 4 -23.63 25.88 -7.09
CA ASP A 4 -24.42 24.72 -7.53
C ASP A 4 -23.68 23.42 -7.20
N ILE A 5 -24.03 22.81 -6.06
CA ILE A 5 -23.52 21.53 -5.52
C ILE A 5 -23.81 20.33 -6.45
N SER A 6 -24.55 20.53 -7.55
CA SER A 6 -24.93 19.47 -8.49
C SER A 6 -23.80 19.02 -9.44
N ALA A 7 -22.78 19.87 -9.67
CA ALA A 7 -21.72 19.56 -10.62
C ALA A 7 -20.64 18.60 -10.05
N GLU A 8 -20.35 18.67 -8.75
CA GLU A 8 -19.27 17.90 -8.12
C GLU A 8 -19.60 16.41 -7.93
N LYS A 9 -20.87 16.07 -7.62
CA LYS A 9 -21.29 14.66 -7.51
C LYS A 9 -21.21 13.91 -8.85
N SER A 10 -21.40 14.63 -9.96
CA SER A 10 -21.35 14.09 -11.32
C SER A 10 -19.93 13.73 -11.75
N ASN A 11 -18.92 14.46 -11.26
CA ASN A 11 -17.52 14.18 -11.56
C ASN A 11 -17.01 12.98 -10.75
N PHE A 12 -17.37 12.89 -9.47
CA PHE A 12 -16.99 11.77 -8.61
C PHE A 12 -17.51 10.42 -9.12
N ALA A 13 -18.76 10.37 -9.59
CA ALA A 13 -19.32 9.16 -10.20
C ALA A 13 -18.62 8.76 -11.51
N LYS A 14 -18.20 9.74 -12.33
CA LYS A 14 -17.55 9.48 -13.62
C LYS A 14 -16.10 9.06 -13.47
N GLU A 15 -15.40 9.53 -12.44
CA GLU A 15 -14.02 9.12 -12.14
C GLU A 15 -13.98 7.68 -11.64
N ASN A 16 -14.92 7.31 -10.75
CA ASN A 16 -15.06 5.95 -10.24
C ASN A 16 -15.43 4.93 -11.34
N ILE A 17 -16.26 5.32 -12.33
CA ILE A 17 -16.62 4.44 -13.46
C ILE A 17 -15.42 4.24 -14.42
N ARG A 18 -14.53 5.23 -14.56
CA ARG A 18 -13.32 5.09 -15.40
C ARG A 18 -12.32 4.12 -14.77
N GLU A 19 -12.19 4.12 -13.45
CA GLU A 19 -11.35 3.16 -12.73
C GLU A 19 -11.94 1.74 -12.74
N GLN A 20 -13.28 1.61 -12.69
CA GLN A 20 -13.93 0.30 -12.76
C GLN A 20 -13.95 -0.34 -14.15
N LYS A 21 -13.74 0.42 -15.24
CA LYS A 21 -13.82 -0.10 -16.62
C LYS A 21 -12.49 -0.55 -17.22
N ILE A 22 -11.38 -0.45 -16.49
CA ILE A 22 -10.02 -0.83 -16.97
C ILE A 22 -9.73 -2.34 -16.74
N SER A 23 -10.68 -3.12 -16.24
CA SER A 23 -10.43 -4.53 -15.86
C SER A 23 -10.93 -5.60 -16.83
N GLN A 24 -11.37 -5.29 -18.05
CA GLN A 24 -12.00 -6.31 -18.90
C GLN A 24 -11.35 -6.64 -20.25
N ASP A 25 -10.13 -6.16 -20.52
CA ASP A 25 -9.31 -6.63 -21.66
C ASP A 25 -7.82 -6.76 -21.28
N GLN A 26 -7.53 -7.28 -20.08
CA GLN A 26 -6.15 -7.70 -19.79
C GLN A 26 -5.87 -9.04 -20.48
N PRO A 27 -4.79 -9.16 -21.29
CA PRO A 27 -4.34 -10.45 -21.78
C PRO A 27 -4.11 -11.36 -20.56
N ASN A 28 -4.34 -12.66 -20.72
CA ASN A 28 -4.07 -13.66 -19.68
C ASN A 28 -2.55 -13.75 -19.47
N ILE A 29 -1.99 -12.75 -18.78
CA ILE A 29 -0.60 -12.74 -18.35
C ILE A 29 -0.54 -13.80 -17.27
N ALA A 30 0.16 -14.90 -17.55
CA ALA A 30 0.43 -15.95 -16.58
C ALA A 30 0.81 -15.29 -15.25
N LYS A 31 0.08 -15.61 -14.17
CA LYS A 31 0.32 -15.04 -12.84
C LYS A 31 1.79 -15.23 -12.51
N SER A 32 2.56 -14.14 -12.50
CA SER A 32 3.95 -14.21 -12.11
C SER A 32 4.02 -14.50 -10.60
N ASN A 33 5.02 -15.29 -10.19
CA ASN A 33 5.24 -15.65 -8.78
C ASN A 33 6.56 -15.04 -8.32
N ILE A 34 6.66 -13.72 -8.44
CA ILE A 34 7.84 -12.97 -8.02
C ILE A 34 7.82 -12.91 -6.49
N LYS A 35 8.89 -13.43 -5.87
CA LYS A 35 9.01 -13.45 -4.42
C LYS A 35 9.43 -12.07 -3.91
N ILE A 36 8.69 -11.55 -2.93
CA ILE A 36 9.08 -10.33 -2.22
C ILE A 36 10.21 -10.61 -1.22
N SER A 37 11.14 -9.67 -1.08
CA SER A 37 12.19 -9.73 -0.06
C SER A 37 11.65 -9.39 1.33
N THR A 38 12.30 -9.93 2.36
CA THR A 38 12.02 -9.56 3.75
C THR A 38 12.56 -8.16 4.06
N TYR A 39 11.88 -7.45 4.95
CA TYR A 39 12.30 -6.13 5.42
C TYR A 39 12.66 -6.18 6.90
N ASP A 40 13.92 -5.89 7.22
CA ASP A 40 14.48 -5.94 8.58
C ASP A 40 14.76 -4.55 9.17
N GLY A 41 14.42 -3.47 8.47
CA GLY A 41 14.66 -2.10 8.90
C GLY A 41 15.98 -1.47 8.41
N LYS A 42 16.90 -2.24 7.80
CA LYS A 42 18.23 -1.73 7.43
C LYS A 42 18.25 -0.91 6.15
N THR A 43 17.37 -1.22 5.20
CA THR A 43 17.19 -0.44 3.97
C THR A 43 16.16 0.67 4.18
N SER A 44 16.27 1.75 3.41
CA SER A 44 15.28 2.84 3.45
C SER A 44 13.89 2.30 3.16
N TRP A 45 12.89 2.75 3.93
CA TRP A 45 11.49 2.36 3.72
C TRP A 45 11.02 2.61 2.29
N GLN A 46 11.32 3.80 1.76
CA GLN A 46 10.82 4.24 0.46
C GLN A 46 11.36 3.35 -0.67
N VAL A 47 12.61 2.91 -0.52
CA VAL A 47 13.23 1.92 -1.43
C VAL A 47 12.48 0.59 -1.35
N TYR A 48 12.22 0.10 -0.14
CA TYR A 48 11.47 -1.16 0.05
C TYR A 48 10.04 -1.07 -0.49
N LYS A 49 9.31 0.02 -0.22
CA LYS A 49 7.94 0.27 -0.69
C LYS A 49 7.86 0.31 -2.22
N THR A 50 8.88 0.86 -2.87
CA THR A 50 9.00 0.88 -4.34
C THR A 50 9.18 -0.53 -4.89
N GLN A 51 10.12 -1.31 -4.33
CA GLN A 51 10.33 -2.72 -4.72
C GLN A 51 9.07 -3.57 -4.49
N PHE A 52 8.41 -3.37 -3.34
CA PHE A 52 7.15 -4.03 -3.00
C PHE A 52 6.07 -3.74 -4.04
N SER A 53 5.89 -2.48 -4.43
CA SER A 53 4.89 -2.07 -5.43
C SER A 53 5.15 -2.69 -6.80
N ILE A 54 6.41 -2.78 -7.23
CA ILE A 54 6.80 -3.42 -8.49
C ILE A 54 6.42 -4.91 -8.45
N VAL A 55 6.77 -5.63 -7.38
CA VAL A 55 6.45 -7.05 -7.20
C VAL A 55 4.94 -7.28 -7.14
N ALA A 56 4.22 -6.45 -6.38
CA ALA A 56 2.78 -6.57 -6.23
C ALA A 56 2.03 -6.34 -7.54
N ASN A 57 2.47 -5.36 -8.35
CA ASN A 57 1.89 -5.10 -9.66
C ASN A 57 2.22 -6.23 -10.64
N GLY A 58 3.47 -6.72 -10.65
CA GLY A 58 3.86 -7.86 -11.49
C GLY A 58 3.08 -9.14 -11.19
N ASN A 59 2.77 -9.37 -9.92
CA ASN A 59 2.00 -10.54 -9.49
C ASN A 59 0.47 -10.33 -9.53
N GLY A 60 -0.01 -9.12 -9.81
CA GLY A 60 -1.44 -8.79 -9.80
C GLY A 60 -2.09 -8.95 -8.40
N TRP A 61 -1.38 -8.57 -7.33
CA TRP A 61 -1.90 -8.67 -5.97
C TRP A 61 -3.02 -7.66 -5.71
N ASP A 62 -4.14 -8.15 -5.18
CA ASP A 62 -5.21 -7.32 -4.63
C ASP A 62 -4.78 -6.64 -3.31
N PRO A 63 -5.50 -5.62 -2.81
CA PRO A 63 -5.15 -4.90 -1.59
C PRO A 63 -5.00 -5.78 -0.34
N VAL A 64 -5.82 -6.82 -0.19
CA VAL A 64 -5.75 -7.74 0.95
C VAL A 64 -4.49 -8.60 0.85
N THR A 65 -4.18 -9.10 -0.34
CA THR A 65 -2.96 -9.85 -0.61
C THR A 65 -1.71 -8.97 -0.41
N LYS A 66 -1.74 -7.70 -0.83
CA LYS A 66 -0.67 -6.73 -0.57
C LYS A 66 -0.42 -6.58 0.93
N ALA A 67 -1.46 -6.39 1.74
CA ALA A 67 -1.29 -6.25 3.19
C ALA A 67 -0.74 -7.53 3.84
N ARG A 68 -1.26 -8.71 3.48
CA ARG A 68 -0.75 -10.01 3.98
C ARG A 68 0.72 -10.22 3.64
N GLN A 69 1.11 -9.95 2.39
CA GLN A 69 2.48 -10.11 1.95
C GLN A 69 3.41 -9.09 2.61
N LEU A 70 2.93 -7.86 2.84
CA LEU A 70 3.68 -6.86 3.59
C LEU A 70 3.89 -7.30 5.04
N ALA A 71 2.83 -7.72 5.75
CA ALA A 71 2.96 -8.23 7.11
C ALA A 71 3.91 -9.44 7.18
N ALA A 72 3.80 -10.36 6.22
CA ALA A 72 4.65 -11.54 6.13
C ALA A 72 6.11 -11.25 5.76
N SER A 73 6.42 -10.09 5.18
CA SER A 73 7.78 -9.72 4.81
C SER A 73 8.53 -8.99 5.93
N LEU A 74 7.81 -8.38 6.89
CA LEU A 74 8.42 -7.70 8.03
C LEU A 74 9.14 -8.70 8.95
N ARG A 75 10.37 -8.37 9.34
CA ARG A 75 11.19 -9.15 10.26
C ARG A 75 11.78 -8.25 11.34
N THR A 76 12.20 -8.88 12.45
CA THR A 76 12.94 -8.23 13.54
C THR A 76 12.27 -6.95 14.03
N GLU A 77 13.01 -5.87 14.25
CA GLU A 77 12.49 -4.58 14.70
C GLU A 77 11.41 -4.02 13.78
N ALA A 78 11.38 -4.38 12.49
CA ALA A 78 10.32 -3.94 11.59
C ALA A 78 8.99 -4.68 11.83
N ALA A 79 9.02 -5.88 12.42
CA ALA A 79 7.82 -6.63 12.79
C ALA A 79 7.15 -6.08 14.06
N ASP A 80 7.86 -5.30 14.90
CA ASP A 80 7.27 -4.67 16.08
C ASP A 80 6.11 -3.73 15.75
N VAL A 81 6.07 -3.18 14.53
CA VAL A 81 4.94 -2.36 14.05
C VAL A 81 3.62 -3.13 14.02
N LEU A 82 3.68 -4.46 13.86
CA LEU A 82 2.48 -5.30 13.88
C LEU A 82 1.86 -5.36 15.27
N ARG A 83 2.65 -5.15 16.34
CA ARG A 83 2.13 -5.09 17.72
C ARG A 83 1.47 -3.76 18.04
N THR A 84 1.75 -2.71 17.26
CA THR A 84 1.19 -1.37 17.47
C THR A 84 -0.10 -1.13 16.68
N VAL A 85 -0.42 -2.01 15.72
CA VAL A 85 -1.63 -1.92 14.89
C VAL A 85 -2.66 -2.96 15.39
N PRO A 86 -3.93 -2.58 15.61
CA PRO A 86 -5.01 -3.52 15.95
C PRO A 86 -5.14 -4.64 14.91
N GLU A 87 -5.52 -5.85 15.32
CA GLU A 87 -5.54 -7.04 14.44
C GLU A 87 -6.47 -6.86 13.22
N GLU A 88 -7.56 -6.13 13.42
CA GLU A 88 -8.51 -5.71 12.39
C GLU A 88 -7.90 -4.78 11.32
N GLU A 89 -6.82 -4.06 11.66
CA GLU A 89 -6.11 -3.12 10.78
C GLU A 89 -4.76 -3.66 10.29
N GLN A 90 -4.29 -4.80 10.81
CA GLN A 90 -3.08 -5.48 10.32
C GLN A 90 -3.20 -5.99 8.87
N LEU A 91 -4.41 -5.98 8.31
CA LEU A 91 -4.68 -6.26 6.90
C LEU A 91 -4.96 -5.01 6.07
N ASN A 92 -4.81 -3.81 6.66
CA ASN A 92 -4.87 -2.54 5.96
C ASN A 92 -3.46 -2.05 5.64
N PHE A 93 -3.15 -1.95 4.34
CA PHE A 93 -1.84 -1.50 3.87
C PHE A 93 -1.49 -0.08 4.30
N GLU A 94 -2.48 0.81 4.41
CA GLU A 94 -2.30 2.20 4.82
C GLU A 94 -1.94 2.28 6.30
N ALA A 95 -2.72 1.62 7.17
CA ALA A 95 -2.47 1.54 8.61
C ALA A 95 -1.08 0.95 8.92
N LEU A 96 -0.67 -0.11 8.22
CA LEU A 96 0.67 -0.70 8.35
C LEU A 96 1.78 0.26 7.90
N THR A 97 1.54 1.07 6.88
CA THR A 97 2.51 2.04 6.37
C THR A 97 2.66 3.21 7.34
N GLU A 98 1.55 3.75 7.84
CA GLU A 98 1.50 4.87 8.77
C GLU A 98 2.15 4.53 10.12
N ALA A 99 1.80 3.39 10.73
CA ALA A 99 2.40 2.96 11.99
C ALA A 99 3.93 2.82 11.88
N ARG A 100 4.42 2.45 10.69
CA ARG A 100 5.85 2.34 10.42
C ARG A 100 6.50 3.70 10.20
N GLU A 101 5.83 4.64 9.56
CA GLU A 101 6.29 6.03 9.43
C GLU A 101 6.29 6.75 10.78
N LEU A 102 5.34 6.48 11.68
CA LEU A 102 5.39 7.01 13.05
C LEU A 102 6.57 6.46 13.84
N ARG A 103 6.85 5.16 13.74
CA ARG A 103 7.94 4.52 14.51
C ARG A 103 9.34 4.79 13.95
N PHE A 104 9.48 4.97 12.64
CA PHE A 104 10.79 5.14 11.97
C PHE A 104 10.99 6.51 11.31
N GLY A 105 9.92 7.27 11.06
CA GLY A 105 9.96 8.60 10.44
C GLY A 105 10.35 9.72 11.40
N GLU A 106 10.18 9.56 12.71
CA GLU A 106 10.70 10.51 13.71
C GLU A 106 12.24 10.59 13.73
N LYS A 107 12.96 9.64 13.12
CA LYS A 107 14.42 9.68 13.00
C LYS A 107 14.95 10.48 11.81
N MET A 108 14.09 11.08 10.97
CA MET A 108 14.54 11.85 9.80
C MET A 108 14.19 13.34 9.80
N PHE A 109 13.91 13.97 10.95
CA PHE A 109 13.95 15.45 11.02
C PHE A 109 14.30 15.97 12.43
N LYS A 110 15.59 16.17 12.68
CA LYS A 110 16.15 17.32 13.43
C LYS A 110 17.66 17.34 13.28
N GLY A 111 18.14 18.12 12.32
CA GLY A 111 19.56 18.24 12.00
C GLY A 111 19.83 19.23 10.88
N LEU A 112 19.19 20.42 10.94
CA LEU A 112 19.68 21.66 10.35
C LEU A 112 19.39 22.78 11.35
#